data_AF-A0A1F4BUS7-F1
#
_entry.id   AF-A0A1F4BUS7-F1
#
_cell.length_a   1.000
_cell.length_b   1.000
_cell.length_c   1.000
_cell.angle_alpha   90.00
_cell.angle_beta   90.00
_cell.angle_gamma   90.00
#
_symmetry.space_group_name_H-M   'P 1'
#
loop_
_entity.id
_entity.type
_entity.pdbx_description
1 polymer ?
#
loop_
_entity_poly.entity_id
_entity_poly.type
_entity_poly.pdbx_seq_one_letter_code
_entity_poly.pdbx_strand_id
1 'polypeptide(L)'
;MNRHYERLNPGQVDLGFAGRQEEGRPVHRTIAALKSGDPLELKQDGPRWALVNTSGTTVGRLASAYKAPHGTKCVSARVAAVLVYRREYSNKPEYADSVRRNEWEVVVPELVFAPG
;
A
#
# COMPACT_ATOMS: atom_id res chain seq x y z
N MET A 1 14.22 10.39 -22.13
CA MET A 1 13.09 9.67 -21.49
C MET A 1 13.10 10.01 -20.00
N ASN A 2 12.21 10.87 -19.51
CA ASN A 2 12.23 11.28 -18.10
C ASN A 2 11.41 10.28 -17.27
N ARG A 3 12.06 9.45 -16.45
CA ARG A 3 11.38 8.51 -15.53
C ARG A 3 11.47 9.07 -14.11
N HIS A 4 10.35 9.06 -13.40
CA HIS A 4 10.29 9.46 -11.99
C HIS A 4 10.21 8.20 -11.12
N TYR A 5 11.24 7.97 -10.31
CA TYR A 5 11.31 6.85 -9.38
C TYR A 5 10.93 7.34 -7.98
N GLU A 6 9.99 6.66 -7.34
CA GLU A 6 9.51 7.02 -6.01
C GLU A 6 9.46 5.77 -5.13
N ARG A 7 10.36 5.67 -4.15
CA ARG A 7 10.21 4.72 -3.06
C ARG A 7 9.34 5.37 -1.99
N LEU A 8 8.12 4.87 -1.81
CA LEU A 8 7.21 5.44 -0.83
C LEU A 8 7.70 5.15 0.58
N ASN A 9 7.28 6.00 1.52
CA ASN A 9 7.46 5.79 2.94
C ASN A 9 6.12 5.44 3.63
N PRO A 10 6.15 4.97 4.90
CA PRO A 10 4.94 4.59 5.63
C PRO A 10 3.86 5.68 5.72
N GLY A 11 4.24 6.97 5.74
CA GLY A 11 3.29 8.08 5.76
C GLY A 11 2.55 8.32 4.43
N GLN A 12 3.00 7.69 3.35
CA GLN A 12 2.39 7.78 2.02
C GLN A 12 1.49 6.57 1.70
N VAL A 13 1.37 5.61 2.62
CA VAL A 13 0.47 4.45 2.48
C VAL A 13 -0.65 4.48 3.53
N ASP A 14 -1.75 3.79 3.24
CA ASP A 14 -2.83 3.58 4.21
C ASP A 14 -2.41 2.53 5.23
N LEU A 15 -1.74 2.99 6.28
CA LEU A 15 -1.23 2.14 7.37
C LEU A 15 -2.32 1.24 7.98
N GLY A 16 -3.59 1.65 7.99
CA GLY A 16 -4.67 0.86 8.57
C GLY A 16 -5.33 -0.12 7.60
N PHE A 17 -4.91 -0.22 6.34
CA PHE A 17 -5.60 -1.03 5.32
C PHE A 17 -5.83 -2.47 5.78
N ALA A 18 -4.76 -3.18 6.15
CA ALA A 18 -4.87 -4.58 6.59
C ALA A 18 -5.40 -4.67 8.03
N GLY A 19 -5.09 -3.70 8.90
CA GLY A 19 -5.57 -3.67 10.29
C GLY A 19 -7.10 -3.57 10.44
N ARG A 20 -7.80 -3.03 9.43
CA ARG A 20 -9.27 -2.94 9.37
C ARG A 20 -9.95 -4.19 8.79
N GLN A 21 -9.20 -5.16 8.27
CA GLN A 21 -9.77 -6.38 7.68
C GLN A 21 -10.12 -7.38 8.78
N GLU A 22 -11.14 -8.21 8.51
CA GLU A 22 -11.57 -9.25 9.45
C GLU A 22 -10.55 -10.39 9.54
N GLU A 23 -10.54 -11.08 10.68
CA GLU A 23 -9.70 -12.27 10.85
C GLU A 23 -10.06 -13.36 9.82
N GLY A 24 -9.05 -14.05 9.30
CA GLY A 24 -9.24 -15.10 8.30
C GLY A 24 -9.43 -14.61 6.86
N ARG A 25 -9.55 -13.29 6.63
CA ARG A 25 -9.60 -12.74 5.26
C ARG A 25 -8.30 -13.09 4.51
N PRO A 26 -8.39 -13.52 3.23
CA PRO A 26 -7.23 -13.94 2.45
C PRO A 26 -6.12 -12.89 2.37
N VAL A 27 -6.47 -11.61 2.41
CA VAL A 27 -5.55 -10.47 2.34
C VAL A 27 -4.36 -10.57 3.30
N HIS A 28 -4.56 -11.08 4.52
CA HIS A 28 -3.46 -11.24 5.48
C HIS A 28 -2.43 -12.27 5.00
N ARG A 29 -2.90 -13.43 4.52
CA ARG A 29 -2.02 -14.47 3.97
C ARG A 29 -1.36 -14.00 2.67
N THR A 30 -2.09 -13.24 1.86
CA THR A 30 -1.57 -12.67 0.63
C THR A 30 -0.44 -11.68 0.92
N ILE A 31 -0.60 -10.77 1.88
CA ILE A 31 0.44 -9.81 2.26
C ILE A 31 1.65 -10.53 2.85
N ALA A 32 1.44 -11.48 3.76
CA ALA A 32 2.51 -12.25 4.38
C ALA A 32 3.38 -13.06 3.38
N ALA A 33 2.83 -13.38 2.21
CA ALA A 33 3.55 -14.08 1.15
C ALA A 33 4.41 -13.14 0.27
N LEU A 34 4.19 -11.83 0.34
CA LEU A 34 4.92 -10.85 -0.47
C LEU A 34 6.36 -10.66 0.02
N LYS A 35 7.26 -10.48 -0.93
CA LYS A 35 8.67 -10.17 -0.71
C LYS A 35 9.05 -8.87 -1.40
N SER A 36 10.13 -8.26 -0.92
CA SER A 36 10.71 -7.10 -1.61
C SER A 36 11.09 -7.47 -3.04
N GLY A 37 10.74 -6.61 -3.99
CA GLY A 37 10.90 -6.83 -5.42
C GLY A 37 9.69 -7.45 -6.11
N ASP A 38 8.72 -8.01 -5.36
CA ASP A 38 7.55 -8.61 -5.97
C ASP A 38 6.74 -7.59 -6.77
N PRO A 39 6.26 -7.96 -7.97
CA PRO A 39 5.51 -7.06 -8.83
C PRO A 39 4.15 -6.68 -8.23
N LEU A 40 3.79 -5.41 -8.41
CA LEU A 40 2.50 -4.85 -8.08
C LEU A 40 1.94 -4.08 -9.28
N GLU A 41 0.63 -3.82 -9.23
CA GLU A 41 -0.06 -2.85 -10.05
C GLU A 41 -0.58 -1.72 -9.17
N LEU A 42 -0.45 -0.49 -9.64
CA LEU A 42 -1.07 0.69 -9.04
C LEU A 42 -2.37 0.99 -9.79
N LYS A 43 -3.52 0.82 -9.13
CA LYS A 43 -4.85 1.05 -9.73
C LYS A 43 -5.59 2.19 -9.05
N GLN A 44 -6.33 2.96 -9.82
CA GLN A 44 -7.27 3.92 -9.26
C GLN A 44 -8.43 3.16 -8.58
N ASP A 45 -8.75 3.53 -7.35
CA ASP A 45 -9.82 2.95 -6.53
C ASP A 45 -10.60 4.11 -5.89
N GLY A 46 -11.57 4.64 -6.64
CA GLY A 46 -12.26 5.88 -6.30
C GLY A 46 -11.28 7.06 -6.16
N PRO A 47 -11.27 7.78 -5.01
CA PRO A 47 -10.36 8.91 -4.80
C PRO A 47 -8.93 8.48 -4.37
N ARG A 48 -8.68 7.19 -4.16
CA ARG A 48 -7.39 6.66 -3.68
C ARG A 48 -6.75 5.74 -4.73
N TRP A 49 -5.53 5.32 -4.43
CA TRP A 49 -4.82 4.31 -5.20
C TRP A 49 -4.76 3.00 -4.43
N ALA A 50 -5.00 1.89 -5.12
CA ALA A 50 -4.86 0.53 -4.63
C ALA A 50 -3.56 -0.09 -5.15
N LEU A 51 -2.92 -0.87 -4.29
CA LEU A 51 -1.80 -1.75 -4.63
C LEU A 51 -2.36 -3.15 -4.83
N VAL A 52 -2.19 -3.69 -6.02
CA VAL A 52 -2.77 -4.97 -6.43
C VAL A 52 -1.63 -5.93 -6.79
N ASN A 53 -1.65 -7.15 -6.25
CA ASN A 53 -0.65 -8.15 -6.61
C ASN A 53 -0.97 -8.81 -7.97
N THR A 54 -0.09 -9.70 -8.43
CA THR A 54 -0.27 -10.42 -9.70
C THR A 54 -1.49 -11.32 -9.76
N SER A 55 -2.01 -11.74 -8.60
CA SER A 55 -3.26 -12.52 -8.50
C SER A 55 -4.52 -11.64 -8.52
N GLY A 56 -4.39 -10.32 -8.72
CA GLY A 56 -5.51 -9.38 -8.73
C GLY A 56 -6.05 -9.04 -7.32
N THR A 57 -5.36 -9.43 -6.26
CA THR A 57 -5.75 -9.13 -4.88
C THR A 57 -5.21 -7.78 -4.45
N THR A 58 -6.07 -6.92 -3.89
CA THR A 58 -5.63 -5.67 -3.25
C THR A 58 -4.89 -5.98 -1.96
N VAL A 59 -3.62 -5.63 -1.91
CA VAL A 59 -2.70 -5.87 -0.78
C VAL A 59 -2.37 -4.61 0.00
N GLY A 60 -2.83 -3.45 -0.48
CA GLY A 60 -2.65 -2.17 0.19
C GLY A 60 -3.38 -1.05 -0.53
N ARG A 61 -3.36 0.14 0.08
CA ARG A 61 -3.77 1.39 -0.53
C ARG A 61 -2.76 2.48 -0.22
N LEU A 62 -2.66 3.48 -1.08
CA LEU A 62 -1.89 4.68 -0.79
C LEU A 62 -2.69 5.63 0.13
N ALA A 63 -1.97 6.49 0.85
CA ALA A 63 -2.59 7.51 1.69
C ALA A 63 -3.53 8.39 0.86
N SER A 64 -4.61 8.89 1.46
CA SER A 64 -5.57 9.75 0.75
C SER A 64 -4.97 11.05 0.23
N ALA A 65 -3.89 11.52 0.86
CA ALA A 65 -3.13 12.69 0.45
C ALA A 65 -2.12 12.39 -0.67
N TYR A 66 -1.83 11.13 -0.99
CA TYR A 66 -0.89 10.77 -2.05
C TYR A 66 -1.40 11.27 -3.41
N LYS A 67 -0.53 11.95 -4.16
CA LYS A 67 -0.78 12.42 -5.52
C LYS A 67 0.30 11.86 -6.43
N ALA A 68 -0.10 11.10 -7.45
CA ALA A 68 0.82 10.67 -8.49
C ALA A 68 1.37 11.90 -9.25
N PRO A 69 2.62 11.84 -9.76
CA PRO A 69 3.19 12.93 -10.53
C PRO A 69 2.31 13.33 -11.73
N HIS A 70 2.04 14.63 -11.87
CA HIS A 70 1.13 15.14 -12.89
C HIS A 70 1.60 14.81 -14.32
N GLY A 71 0.68 14.44 -15.21
CA GLY A 71 0.99 14.13 -16.62
C GLY A 71 1.80 12.84 -16.82
N THR A 72 1.83 11.96 -15.83
CA THR A 72 2.56 10.68 -15.91
C THR A 72 1.63 9.49 -15.66
N LYS A 73 2.06 8.32 -16.10
CA LYS A 73 1.45 7.02 -15.80
C LYS A 73 2.42 6.15 -15.03
N CYS A 74 1.91 5.35 -14.09
CA CYS A 74 2.71 4.34 -13.42
C CYS A 74 3.06 3.23 -14.43
N VAL A 75 4.35 3.05 -14.72
CA VAL A 75 4.86 2.04 -15.64
C VAL A 75 5.48 0.84 -14.92
N SER A 76 5.76 0.97 -13.62
CA SER A 76 6.20 -0.15 -12.79
C SER A 76 5.84 0.12 -11.33
N ALA A 77 5.33 -0.90 -10.64
CA ALA A 77 5.19 -0.90 -9.20
C ALA A 77 5.76 -2.21 -8.65
N ARG A 78 6.49 -2.15 -7.54
CA ARG A 78 7.03 -3.31 -6.84
C ARG A 78 6.91 -3.12 -5.33
N VAL A 79 6.91 -4.22 -4.59
CA VAL A 79 7.06 -4.18 -3.13
C VAL A 79 8.46 -3.67 -2.80
N ALA A 80 8.57 -2.54 -2.11
CA ALA A 80 9.85 -2.05 -1.60
C ALA A 80 10.15 -2.57 -0.19
N ALA A 81 9.10 -2.82 0.60
CA ALA A 81 9.15 -3.45 1.91
C ALA A 81 7.76 -3.94 2.34
N VAL A 82 7.73 -4.92 3.23
CA VAL A 82 6.56 -5.28 4.04
C VAL A 82 6.93 -4.97 5.49
N LEU A 83 6.17 -4.08 6.12
CA LEU A 83 6.43 -3.62 7.48
C LEU A 83 5.41 -4.21 8.42
N VAL A 84 5.81 -4.46 9.65
CA VAL A 84 4.91 -4.80 10.74
C VAL A 84 4.53 -3.50 11.45
N TYR A 85 3.24 -3.17 11.44
CA TYR A 85 2.69 -1.98 12.08
C TYR A 85 1.88 -2.38 13.32
N ARG A 86 2.09 -1.66 14.42
CA ARG A 86 1.37 -1.88 15.68
C ARG A 86 0.40 -0.75 15.97
N ARG A 87 -0.74 -1.11 16.54
CA ARG A 87 -1.79 -0.16 16.94
C ARG A 87 -1.25 0.93 17.87
N GLU A 88 -0.34 0.58 18.77
CA GLU A 88 0.28 1.50 19.73
C GLU A 88 1.05 2.67 19.09
N TYR A 89 1.53 2.51 17.85
CA TYR A 89 2.21 3.58 17.11
C TYR A 89 1.23 4.53 16.38
N SER A 90 -0.08 4.26 16.46
CA SER A 90 -1.09 5.16 15.89
C SER A 90 -1.33 6.36 16.80
N ASN A 91 -0.80 7.52 16.42
CA ASN A 91 -1.10 8.80 17.09
C ASN A 91 -2.50 9.35 16.81
N LYS A 92 -3.37 8.58 16.13
CA LYS A 92 -4.74 8.97 15.78
C LYS A 92 -5.75 8.04 16.44
N PRO A 93 -6.50 8.52 17.44
CA PRO A 93 -7.54 7.74 18.12
C PRO A 93 -8.62 7.24 17.15
N GLU A 94 -8.99 8.02 16.12
CA GLU A 94 -10.07 7.62 15.21
C GLU A 94 -9.71 6.42 14.33
N TYR A 95 -8.40 6.17 14.12
CA TYR A 95 -7.92 4.99 13.42
C TYR A 95 -7.90 3.76 14.34
N ALA A 96 -7.73 3.96 15.65
CA ALA A 96 -7.62 2.89 16.63
C ALA A 96 -8.93 2.08 16.76
N ASP A 97 -10.10 2.72 16.59
CA ASP A 97 -11.39 2.05 16.75
C ASP A 97 -11.78 1.16 15.56
N SER A 98 -11.28 1.48 14.37
CA SER A 98 -11.53 0.69 13.16
C SER A 98 -10.63 -0.54 13.03
N VAL A 99 -9.55 -0.59 13.82
CA VAL A 99 -8.49 -1.58 13.72
C VAL A 99 -8.71 -2.68 14.76
N ARG A 100 -8.99 -3.89 14.26
CA ARG A 100 -9.33 -5.06 15.09
C ARG A 100 -8.09 -5.81 15.61
N ARG A 101 -6.89 -5.48 15.11
CA ARG A 101 -5.61 -6.15 15.45
C ARG A 101 -4.65 -5.24 16.22
N ASN A 102 -3.88 -5.82 17.13
CA ASN A 102 -2.78 -5.11 17.80
C ASN A 102 -1.56 -4.91 16.88
N GLU A 103 -1.40 -5.80 15.89
CA GLU A 103 -0.30 -5.79 14.93
C GLU A 103 -0.79 -6.33 13.57
N TRP A 104 -0.32 -5.75 12.47
CA TRP A 104 -0.59 -6.22 11.11
C TRP A 104 0.49 -5.77 10.13
N GLU A 105 0.52 -6.39 8.95
CA GLU A 105 1.49 -6.07 7.91
C GLU A 105 1.01 -4.94 6.99
N VAL A 106 1.95 -4.13 6.53
CA VAL A 106 1.74 -3.00 5.63
C VAL A 106 2.71 -3.09 4.45
N VAL A 107 2.17 -3.08 3.24
CA VAL A 107 2.96 -3.06 2.00
C VAL A 107 3.39 -1.64 1.67
N VAL A 108 4.70 -1.42 1.54
CA VAL A 108 5.28 -0.16 1.06
C VAL A 108 5.82 -0.37 -0.35
N PRO A 109 5.34 0.35 -1.37
CA PRO A 109 5.77 0.14 -2.74
C PRO A 109 6.94 1.05 -3.15
N GLU A 110 7.64 0.62 -4.20
CA GLU A 110 8.42 1.48 -5.08
C GLU A 110 7.65 1.62 -6.40
N LEU A 111 7.53 2.86 -6.89
CA LEU A 111 6.77 3.23 -8.06
C LEU A 111 7.68 3.90 -9.09
N VAL A 112 7.43 3.62 -10.36
CA VAL A 112 8.09 4.27 -11.48
C VAL A 112 7.04 4.86 -12.38
N PHE A 113 7.16 6.16 -12.65
CA PHE A 113 6.29 6.90 -13.52
C PHE A 113 7.02 7.38 -14.78
N ALA A 114 6.31 7.43 -15.90
CA ALA A 114 6.79 7.98 -17.15
C ALA A 114 5.69 8.85 -17.80
N PRO A 115 6.05 9.79 -18.69
CA PRO A 115 5.07 10.53 -19.48
C PRO A 115 4.07 9.60 -20.18
N GLY A 116 2.81 10.05 -20.20
CA GLY A 116 1.68 9.35 -20.81
C GLY A 116 1.87 9.07 -22.30
#